data_AF-A0AAD8YEL5-F1
#
_entry.id   AF-A0AAD8YEL5-F1
#
_cell.length_a   1.000
_cell.length_b   1.000
_cell.length_c   1.000
_cell.angle_alpha   90.00
_cell.angle_beta   90.00
_cell.angle_gamma   90.00
#
_symmetry.space_group_name_H-M   'P 1'
#
loop_
_entity.id
_entity.type
_entity.pdbx_description
1 polymer ?
#
loop_
_entity_poly.entity_id
_entity_poly.type
_entity_poly.pdbx_seq_one_letter_code
_entity_poly.pdbx_strand_id
1 'polypeptide(L)'
;MSSNVCSSAYCNQGWSEVLTHMSPYGYANFGIAFGLGLSVVGAAWGIWLTGSSLVGAAVKAPRIRSKNLISVIFCEATAIYGVIMAIILANKVKKPEEALSTLGEDWDWAGYYYAGYGMFSSGLSVGLTNIASGVSVGIAGSSCAIGDAQDPPSL
;
A
#
# COMPACT_ATOMS: atom_id res chain seq x y z
N MET A 1 18.98 -41.24 4.79
CA MET A 1 18.70 -39.89 4.27
C MET A 1 19.64 -38.95 5.02
N SER A 2 20.71 -38.50 4.36
CA SER A 2 21.84 -37.82 5.01
C SER A 2 21.38 -36.46 5.54
N SER A 3 21.32 -36.30 6.85
CA SER A 3 21.11 -35.01 7.51
C SER A 3 22.33 -34.13 7.25
N ASN A 4 22.19 -33.16 6.34
CA ASN A 4 23.17 -32.10 6.17
C ASN A 4 23.09 -31.18 7.41
N VAL A 5 23.75 -31.60 8.50
CA VAL A 5 23.81 -30.84 9.75
C VAL A 5 24.71 -29.64 9.50
N CYS A 6 24.10 -28.49 9.32
CA CYS A 6 24.85 -27.30 9.00
C CYS A 6 25.58 -26.77 10.24
N SER A 7 26.91 -26.76 10.20
CA SER A 7 27.80 -26.43 11.33
C SER A 7 28.27 -24.97 11.34
N SER A 8 27.72 -24.10 10.50
CA SER A 8 28.06 -22.68 10.41
C SER A 8 26.94 -21.81 10.99
N ALA A 9 27.30 -20.75 11.72
CA ALA A 9 26.39 -19.79 12.34
C ALA A 9 25.47 -19.05 11.35
N TYR A 10 25.76 -19.13 10.04
CA TYR A 10 24.99 -18.46 8.97
C TYR A 10 24.22 -19.45 8.08
N CYS A 11 24.13 -20.71 8.48
CA CYS A 11 23.47 -21.69 7.64
C CYS A 11 21.98 -21.75 7.92
N ASN A 12 21.20 -21.35 6.92
CA ASN A 12 19.75 -21.51 6.92
C ASN A 12 19.39 -22.85 6.28
N GLN A 13 18.88 -23.81 7.06
CA GLN A 13 18.45 -25.11 6.56
C GLN A 13 17.07 -25.05 5.88
N GLY A 14 16.27 -24.00 6.15
CA GLY A 14 14.96 -23.81 5.54
C GLY A 14 14.44 -22.37 5.54
N TRP A 15 13.33 -22.14 4.82
CA TRP A 15 12.71 -20.81 4.69
C TRP A 15 12.26 -20.20 6.01
N SER A 16 11.84 -21.02 6.99
CA SER A 16 11.46 -20.54 8.31
C SER A 16 12.64 -19.86 9.03
N GLU A 17 13.83 -20.48 8.98
CA GLU A 17 15.05 -19.92 9.57
C GLU A 17 15.43 -18.60 8.89
N VAL A 18 15.41 -18.56 7.54
CA VAL A 18 15.69 -17.32 6.79
C VAL A 18 14.75 -16.19 7.22
N LEU A 19 13.45 -16.48 7.35
CA LEU A 19 12.46 -15.48 7.71
C LEU A 19 12.62 -14.98 9.15
N THR A 20 13.01 -15.86 10.08
CA THR A 20 13.32 -15.48 11.47
C THR A 20 14.66 -14.78 11.64
N HIS A 21 15.64 -15.02 10.77
CA HIS A 21 16.93 -14.32 10.80
C HIS A 21 16.81 -12.86 10.30
N MET A 22 15.74 -12.51 9.57
CA MET A 22 15.46 -11.13 9.20
C MET A 22 14.86 -10.33 10.35
N SER A 23 15.36 -9.12 10.57
CA SER A 23 14.90 -8.26 11.67
C SER A 23 13.39 -7.92 11.55
N PRO A 24 12.59 -8.02 12.63
CA PRO A 24 11.18 -7.63 12.65
C PRO A 24 10.93 -6.16 12.32
N TYR A 25 11.85 -5.27 12.67
CA TYR A 25 11.82 -3.86 12.24
C TYR A 25 11.90 -3.72 10.71
N GLY A 26 12.66 -4.58 10.04
CA GLY A 26 12.72 -4.63 8.57
C GLY A 26 11.35 -4.93 7.98
N TYR A 27 10.68 -5.99 8.45
CA TYR A 27 9.32 -6.33 8.00
C TYR A 27 8.32 -5.20 8.23
N ALA A 28 8.37 -4.56 9.41
CA ALA A 28 7.48 -3.44 9.72
C ALA A 28 7.70 -2.25 8.77
N ASN A 29 8.96 -1.87 8.52
CA ASN A 29 9.29 -0.76 7.62
C ASN A 29 8.93 -1.07 6.16
N PHE A 30 9.15 -2.30 5.69
CA PHE A 30 8.70 -2.73 4.37
C PHE A 30 7.18 -2.73 4.25
N GLY A 31 6.46 -3.13 5.30
CA GLY A 31 5.00 -3.02 5.35
C GLY A 31 4.51 -1.59 5.17
N ILE A 32 5.08 -0.65 5.93
CA ILE A 32 4.75 0.78 5.84
C ILE A 32 5.06 1.33 4.44
N ALA A 33 6.25 0.99 3.91
CA ALA A 33 6.68 1.43 2.58
C ALA A 33 5.77 0.91 1.46
N PHE A 34 5.40 -0.37 1.50
CA PHE A 34 4.47 -0.95 0.52
C PHE A 34 3.06 -0.40 0.67
N GLY A 35 2.57 -0.20 1.90
CA GLY A 35 1.26 0.39 2.15
C GLY A 35 1.15 1.79 1.53
N LEU A 36 2.14 2.66 1.78
CA LEU A 36 2.16 4.00 1.20
C LEU A 36 2.42 3.99 -0.30
N GLY A 37 3.51 3.33 -0.73
CA GLY A 37 3.99 3.36 -2.11
C GLY A 37 2.97 2.80 -3.08
N LEU A 38 2.42 1.62 -2.79
CA LEU A 38 1.40 0.99 -3.65
C LEU A 38 0.12 1.85 -3.71
N SER A 39 -0.28 2.46 -2.60
CA SER A 39 -1.46 3.36 -2.59
C SER A 39 -1.28 4.57 -3.52
N VAL A 40 -0.10 5.20 -3.50
CA VAL A 40 0.19 6.35 -4.36
C VAL A 40 0.27 5.92 -5.84
N VAL A 41 0.86 4.74 -6.12
CA VAL A 41 0.87 4.18 -7.48
C VAL A 41 -0.56 3.94 -7.98
N GLY A 42 -1.43 3.39 -7.15
CA GLY A 42 -2.85 3.18 -7.47
C GLY A 42 -3.59 4.46 -7.84
N ALA A 43 -3.42 5.50 -7.01
CA ALA A 43 -4.02 6.81 -7.27
C ALA A 43 -3.46 7.46 -8.55
N ALA A 44 -2.14 7.46 -8.73
CA ALA A 44 -1.51 8.00 -9.93
C ALA A 44 -2.02 7.31 -11.21
N TRP A 45 -2.20 5.99 -11.18
CA TRP A 45 -2.74 5.23 -12.30
C TRP A 45 -4.18 5.64 -12.62
N GLY A 46 -5.06 5.72 -11.62
CA GLY A 46 -6.45 6.08 -11.87
C GLY A 46 -6.65 7.54 -12.31
N ILE A 47 -5.82 8.47 -11.81
CA ILE A 47 -5.76 9.86 -12.28
C ILE A 47 -5.31 9.90 -13.74
N TRP A 48 -4.28 9.13 -14.11
CA TRP A 48 -3.81 9.06 -15.49
C TRP A 48 -4.91 8.58 -16.45
N LEU A 49 -5.62 7.50 -16.12
CA LEU A 49 -6.71 6.95 -16.93
C LEU A 49 -7.87 7.95 -17.12
N THR A 50 -8.37 8.51 -16.01
CA THR A 50 -9.49 9.48 -16.06
C THR A 50 -9.06 10.78 -16.71
N GLY A 51 -7.86 11.27 -16.39
CA GLY A 51 -7.32 12.54 -16.87
C GLY A 51 -7.14 12.57 -18.38
N SER A 52 -6.58 11.51 -18.98
CA SER A 52 -6.44 11.43 -20.45
C SER A 52 -7.79 11.48 -21.16
N SER A 53 -8.79 10.76 -20.62
CA SER A 53 -10.13 10.70 -21.20
C SER A 53 -10.88 12.03 -21.03
N LEU A 54 -10.77 12.66 -19.86
CA LEU A 54 -11.38 13.95 -19.56
C LEU A 54 -10.83 15.06 -20.45
N VAL A 55 -9.50 15.16 -20.59
CA VAL A 55 -8.87 16.19 -21.44
C VAL A 55 -9.24 15.97 -22.90
N GLY A 56 -9.24 14.71 -23.38
CA GLY A 56 -9.65 14.39 -24.75
C GLY A 56 -11.10 14.79 -25.04
N ALA A 57 -12.03 14.46 -24.15
CA ALA A 57 -13.44 14.81 -24.30
C ALA A 57 -13.69 16.32 -24.15
N ALA A 58 -12.92 17.01 -23.30
CA ALA A 58 -13.08 18.44 -23.04
C ALA A 58 -12.68 19.34 -24.23
N VAL A 59 -11.94 18.83 -25.22
CA VAL A 59 -11.61 19.59 -26.45
C VAL A 59 -12.89 19.93 -27.22
N LYS A 60 -13.82 18.98 -27.35
CA LYS A 60 -15.09 19.18 -28.07
C LYS A 60 -16.21 19.67 -27.16
N ALA A 61 -16.20 19.26 -25.88
CA ALA A 61 -17.23 19.62 -24.90
C ALA A 61 -16.61 20.21 -23.62
N PRO A 62 -16.14 21.48 -23.61
CA PRO A 62 -15.38 22.04 -22.49
C PRO A 62 -16.17 22.15 -21.17
N ARG A 63 -17.51 22.14 -21.24
CA ARG A 63 -18.41 22.19 -20.08
C ARG A 63 -18.28 21.01 -19.11
N ILE A 64 -17.73 19.88 -19.55
CA ILE A 64 -17.59 18.65 -18.72
C ILE A 64 -16.39 18.73 -17.76
N ARG A 65 -15.46 19.68 -17.99
CA ARG A 65 -14.19 19.78 -17.24
C ARG A 65 -14.41 19.88 -15.74
N SER A 66 -15.33 20.73 -15.29
CA SER A 66 -15.54 20.98 -13.86
C SER A 66 -16.41 19.93 -13.18
N LYS A 67 -17.36 19.32 -13.91
CA LYS A 67 -18.28 18.31 -13.36
C LYS A 67 -17.59 16.96 -13.13
N ASN A 68 -16.74 16.54 -14.06
CA ASN A 68 -16.10 15.22 -14.03
C ASN A 68 -14.75 15.20 -13.30
N LEU A 69 -14.35 16.32 -12.66
CA LEU A 69 -13.22 16.36 -11.73
C LEU A 69 -13.46 15.51 -10.48
N ILE A 70 -14.71 15.19 -10.14
CA ILE A 70 -15.05 14.36 -8.98
C ILE A 70 -14.37 12.98 -9.02
N SER A 71 -14.21 12.39 -10.21
CA SER A 71 -13.52 11.09 -10.38
C SER A 71 -12.03 11.17 -10.04
N VAL A 72 -11.38 12.31 -10.31
CA VAL A 72 -9.97 12.54 -9.93
C VAL A 72 -9.85 12.67 -8.40
N ILE A 73 -10.80 13.35 -7.76
CA ILE A 73 -10.85 13.52 -6.30
C ILE A 73 -11.01 12.17 -5.59
N PHE A 74 -11.87 11.27 -6.09
CA PHE A 74 -12.01 9.93 -5.53
C PHE A 74 -10.72 9.10 -5.64
N CYS A 75 -9.96 9.30 -6.70
CA CYS A 75 -8.67 8.66 -6.87
C CYS A 75 -7.62 9.19 -5.86
N GLU A 76 -7.60 10.51 -5.61
CA GLU A 76 -6.74 11.10 -4.56
C GLU A 76 -7.13 10.67 -3.15
N ALA A 77 -8.43 10.55 -2.86
CA ALA A 77 -8.90 10.09 -1.54
C ALA A 77 -8.33 8.70 -1.18
N THR A 78 -8.09 7.84 -2.18
CA THR A 78 -7.46 6.53 -1.99
C THR A 78 -5.99 6.65 -1.58
N ALA A 79 -5.25 7.62 -2.11
CA ALA A 79 -3.89 7.92 -1.66
C ALA A 79 -3.86 8.44 -0.22
N ILE A 80 -4.80 9.30 0.16
CA ILE A 80 -4.91 9.83 1.53
C ILE A 80 -5.14 8.69 2.52
N TYR A 81 -5.97 7.69 2.18
CA TYR A 81 -6.15 6.51 3.02
C TYR A 81 -4.81 5.76 3.24
N GLY A 82 -4.01 5.60 2.19
CA GLY A 82 -2.68 5.00 2.28
C GLY A 82 -1.72 5.79 3.18
N VAL A 83 -1.72 7.13 3.07
CA VAL A 83 -0.90 8.00 3.93
C VAL A 83 -1.31 7.90 5.40
N ILE A 84 -2.61 7.94 5.69
CA ILE A 84 -3.12 7.80 7.06
C ILE A 84 -2.71 6.46 7.65
N MET A 85 -2.85 5.36 6.88
CA MET A 85 -2.44 4.04 7.34
C MET A 85 -0.93 3.95 7.58
N ALA A 86 -0.10 4.54 6.72
CA ALA A 86 1.34 4.60 6.92
C ALA A 86 1.73 5.33 8.22
N ILE A 87 1.06 6.44 8.55
CA ILE A 87 1.28 7.18 9.80
C ILE A 87 0.87 6.34 11.02
N ILE A 88 -0.28 5.68 10.98
CA ILE A 88 -0.76 4.83 12.07
C ILE A 88 0.22 3.67 12.33
N LEU A 89 0.70 3.03 11.26
CA LEU A 89 1.65 1.93 11.35
C LEU A 89 3.02 2.43 11.85
N ALA A 90 3.51 3.58 11.38
CA ALA A 90 4.76 4.15 11.88
C ALA A 90 4.71 4.45 13.39
N ASN A 91 3.57 4.95 13.89
CA ASN A 91 3.38 5.20 15.33
C ASN A 91 3.31 3.92 16.19
N LYS A 92 3.04 2.76 15.58
CA LYS A 92 3.07 1.45 16.26
C LYS A 92 4.49 0.89 16.39
N VAL A 93 5.44 1.37 15.59
CA VAL A 93 6.84 0.97 15.69
C VAL A 93 7.50 1.71 16.86
N LYS A 94 7.54 1.07 18.02
CA LYS A 94 8.21 1.60 19.22
C LYS A 94 9.59 0.97 19.40
N LYS A 95 10.52 1.77 19.91
CA LYS A 95 11.77 1.23 20.47
C LYS A 95 11.43 0.58 21.82
N PRO A 96 12.03 -0.58 22.16
CA PRO A 96 11.90 -1.12 23.51
C PRO A 96 12.36 -0.06 24.50
N GLU A 97 11.60 0.11 25.58
CA GLU A 97 11.85 1.10 26.64
C GLU A 97 13.16 0.78 27.40
N GLU A 98 13.61 -0.47 27.34
CA GLU A 98 14.90 -0.91 27.86
C GLU A 98 16.00 -0.78 26.81
N ALA A 99 16.85 0.23 26.97
CA ALA A 99 18.01 0.49 26.13
C ALA A 99 19.23 -0.41 26.43
N LEU A 100 19.09 -1.58 27.05
CA LEU A 100 20.23 -2.28 27.66
C LEU A 100 20.45 -3.65 27.02
N SER A 101 21.47 -3.72 26.14
CA SER A 101 22.40 -4.81 25.75
C SER A 101 22.14 -6.32 25.99
N THR A 102 21.09 -6.75 26.69
CA THR A 102 20.69 -8.14 26.91
C THR A 102 19.19 -8.16 27.19
N LEU A 103 18.38 -8.29 26.14
CA LEU A 103 16.97 -8.70 26.30
C LEU A 103 16.99 -10.02 27.09
N GLY A 104 16.33 -10.06 28.25
CA GLY A 104 16.30 -11.25 29.10
C GLY A 104 15.78 -12.48 28.34
N GLU A 105 16.20 -13.66 28.77
CA GLU A 105 15.79 -14.95 28.17
C GLU A 105 14.25 -15.14 28.19
N ASP A 106 13.57 -14.43 29.08
CA ASP A 106 12.09 -14.39 29.23
C ASP A 106 11.38 -13.36 28.33
N TRP A 107 12.06 -12.75 27.36
CA TRP A 107 11.43 -11.79 26.43
C TRP A 107 10.46 -12.50 25.47
N ASP A 108 9.29 -11.89 25.22
CA ASP A 108 8.29 -12.40 24.28
C ASP A 108 8.74 -12.24 22.82
N TRP A 109 9.67 -13.11 22.39
CA TRP A 109 10.17 -13.17 21.03
C TRP A 109 9.04 -13.51 20.05
N ALA A 110 8.10 -14.37 20.46
CA ALA A 110 6.98 -14.80 19.61
C ALA A 110 6.07 -13.63 19.26
N GLY A 111 5.71 -12.79 20.24
CA GLY A 111 4.96 -11.56 20.03
C GLY A 111 5.70 -10.54 19.16
N TYR A 112 7.03 -10.46 19.31
CA TYR A 112 7.86 -9.53 18.54
C TYR A 112 7.91 -9.88 17.03
N TYR A 113 8.10 -11.16 16.68
CA TYR A 113 8.02 -11.60 15.28
C TYR A 113 6.60 -11.54 14.73
N TYR A 114 5.59 -11.91 15.54
CA TYR A 114 4.19 -11.80 15.15
C TYR A 114 3.80 -10.35 14.80
N ALA A 115 4.25 -9.38 15.61
CA ALA A 115 4.06 -7.97 15.32
C ALA A 115 4.73 -7.56 13.99
N GLY A 116 5.98 -8.00 13.74
CA GLY A 116 6.68 -7.73 12.47
C GLY A 116 5.91 -8.23 11.24
N TYR A 117 5.48 -9.50 11.25
CA TYR A 117 4.71 -10.09 10.15
C TYR A 117 3.31 -9.46 10.01
N GLY A 118 2.67 -9.12 11.13
CA GLY A 118 1.38 -8.42 11.16
C GLY A 118 1.46 -7.04 10.51
N MET A 119 2.53 -6.28 10.80
CA MET A 119 2.76 -4.97 10.20
C MET A 119 3.05 -5.07 8.70
N PHE A 120 3.84 -6.06 8.28
CA PHE A 120 4.13 -6.32 6.87
C PHE A 120 2.88 -6.66 6.06
N SER A 121 2.11 -7.65 6.54
CA SER A 121 0.88 -8.12 5.88
C SER A 121 -0.22 -7.05 5.86
N SER A 122 -0.35 -6.26 6.93
CA SER A 122 -1.26 -5.12 7.00
C SER A 122 -0.95 -4.10 5.90
N GLY A 123 0.30 -3.64 5.82
CA GLY A 123 0.73 -2.67 4.83
C GLY A 123 0.56 -3.17 3.39
N LEU A 124 0.96 -4.42 3.13
CA LEU A 124 0.81 -5.04 1.82
C LEU A 124 -0.67 -5.15 1.40
N SER A 125 -1.54 -5.60 2.30
CA SER A 125 -2.97 -5.77 2.01
C SER A 125 -3.65 -4.44 1.68
N VAL A 126 -3.36 -3.39 2.46
CA VAL A 126 -3.89 -2.04 2.20
C VAL A 126 -3.36 -1.50 0.87
N GLY A 127 -2.06 -1.61 0.62
CA GLY A 127 -1.43 -1.13 -0.61
C GLY A 127 -2.02 -1.78 -1.87
N LEU A 128 -2.19 -3.10 -1.87
CA LEU A 128 -2.79 -3.82 -3.00
C LEU A 128 -4.27 -3.48 -3.20
N THR A 129 -5.02 -3.34 -2.11
CA THR A 129 -6.44 -2.94 -2.18
C THR A 129 -6.60 -1.55 -2.78
N ASN A 130 -5.71 -0.62 -2.40
CA ASN A 130 -5.71 0.76 -2.91
C ASN A 130 -5.27 0.86 -4.38
N ILE A 131 -4.39 -0.04 -4.85
CA ILE A 131 -4.13 -0.16 -6.29
C ILE A 131 -5.40 -0.57 -7.03
N ALA A 132 -6.05 -1.63 -6.58
CA ALA A 132 -7.24 -2.16 -7.24
C ALA A 132 -8.39 -1.14 -7.26
N SER A 133 -8.61 -0.41 -6.15
CA SER A 133 -9.64 0.64 -6.08
C SER A 133 -9.28 1.86 -6.92
N GLY A 134 -8.02 2.32 -6.91
CA GLY A 134 -7.58 3.45 -7.72
C GLY A 134 -7.77 3.21 -9.22
N VAL A 135 -7.39 2.02 -9.70
CA VAL A 135 -7.56 1.61 -11.10
C VAL A 135 -9.04 1.49 -11.46
N SER A 136 -9.86 0.85 -10.62
CA SER A 136 -11.30 0.67 -10.91
C SER A 136 -12.05 2.00 -10.99
N VAL A 137 -11.78 2.93 -10.05
CA VAL A 137 -12.31 4.28 -10.06
C VAL A 137 -11.84 5.05 -11.29
N GLY A 138 -10.57 4.87 -11.70
CA GLY A 138 -10.02 5.50 -12.91
C GLY A 138 -10.72 5.05 -14.20
N ILE A 139 -11.03 3.76 -14.32
CA ILE A 139 -11.77 3.21 -15.47
C ILE A 139 -13.22 3.72 -15.46
N ALA A 140 -13.88 3.70 -14.31
CA ALA A 140 -15.25 4.21 -14.18
C ALA A 140 -15.33 5.72 -14.52
N GLY A 141 -14.39 6.52 -14.00
CA GLY A 141 -14.31 7.96 -14.27
C GLY A 141 -14.09 8.26 -15.75
N SER A 142 -13.26 7.47 -16.43
CA SER A 142 -13.04 7.58 -17.88
C SER A 142 -14.34 7.36 -18.68
N SER A 143 -15.09 6.31 -18.34
CA SER A 143 -16.38 6.01 -18.98
C SER A 143 -17.41 7.12 -18.74
N CYS A 144 -17.51 7.63 -17.51
CA CYS A 144 -18.41 8.74 -17.18
C CYS A 144 -18.05 10.02 -17.94
N ALA A 145 -16.76 10.35 -18.05
CA ALA A 145 -16.31 11.56 -18.75
C ALA A 145 -16.68 11.54 -20.24
N ILE A 146 -16.58 10.38 -20.89
CA ILE A 146 -16.95 10.22 -22.30
C ILE A 146 -18.47 10.24 -22.48
N GLY A 147 -19.22 9.59 -21.58
CA GLY A 147 -20.69 9.59 -21.62
C GLY A 147 -21.29 10.99 -21.50
N ASP A 148 -20.84 11.79 -20.53
CA ASP A 148 -21.31 13.17 -20.33
C ASP A 148 -20.91 14.11 -21.48
N ALA A 149 -19.85 13.76 -22.22
CA ALA A 149 -19.45 14.49 -23.42
C ALA A 149 -20.41 14.23 -24.60
N GLN A 150 -20.99 13.03 -24.69
CA GLN A 150 -21.93 12.64 -25.73
C GLN A 150 -23.34 13.18 -25.43
N ASP A 151 -23.85 12.91 -24.23
CA ASP A 151 -25.19 13.27 -23.82
C ASP A 151 -25.17 14.32 -22.70
N PRO A 152 -25.49 15.59 -23.01
CA PRO A 152 -25.78 16.59 -21.99
C PRO A 152 -26.86 16.12 -21.02
N PRO A 153 -26.72 16.33 -19.71
CA PRO A 153 -27.89 16.31 -18.83
C PRO A 153 -28.89 17.34 -19.36
N SER A 154 -30.10 16.90 -19.69
CA SER A 154 -31.22 17.75 -20.07
C SER A 154 -31.58 18.64 -18.88
N LEU A 155 -31.66 19.96 -19.12
CA LEU A 155 -32.18 20.94 -18.17
C LEU A 155 -33.59 20.58 -17.68
#